data_AF-A0A938PEL8-F1
#
_entry.id   AF-A0A938PEL8-F1
#
_cell.length_a   1.000
_cell.length_b   1.000
_cell.length_c   1.000
_cell.angle_alpha   90.00
_cell.angle_beta   90.00
_cell.angle_gamma   90.00
#
_symmetry.space_group_name_H-M   'P 1'
#
loop_
_entity.id
_entity.type
_entity.pdbx_description
1 polymer ?
#
loop_
_entity_poly.entity_id
_entity_poly.type
_entity_poly.pdbx_seq_one_letter_code
_entity_poly.pdbx_strand_id
1 'polypeptide(L)'
;MLEEFKVTFERGDLSELITNAPDSKRTMDFIIPNKKNPLLIIESSYLVTTSSGQGDKSKTEISIDALLKQHYPKSKFIGFVDGIGWYVRKGDLKRMVSAYEDVFTFHEDELRRFKELLKDTIK
;
A
#
# COMPACT_ATOMS: atom_id res chain seq x y z
N MET A 1 -17.53 0.96 -5.27
CA MET A 1 -16.26 1.26 -5.97
C MET A 1 -15.71 0.06 -6.74
N LEU A 2 -15.05 -0.95 -6.14
CA LEU A 2 -14.41 -2.04 -6.91
C LEU A 2 -15.38 -2.86 -7.78
N GLU A 3 -16.60 -3.08 -7.29
CA GLU A 3 -17.67 -3.76 -8.03
C GLU A 3 -18.05 -3.03 -9.33
N GLU A 4 -17.98 -1.70 -9.34
CA GLU A 4 -18.28 -0.88 -10.54
C GLU A 4 -17.24 -1.12 -11.64
N PHE A 5 -15.99 -1.43 -11.26
CA PHE A 5 -14.91 -1.75 -12.18
C PHE A 5 -14.84 -3.25 -12.51
N LYS A 6 -15.70 -4.09 -11.92
CA LYS A 6 -15.70 -5.56 -12.04
C LYS A 6 -14.34 -6.18 -11.71
N VAL A 7 -13.68 -5.63 -10.68
CA VAL A 7 -12.32 -5.99 -10.30
C VAL A 7 -12.32 -6.69 -8.95
N THR A 8 -11.63 -7.82 -8.89
CA THR A 8 -11.41 -8.57 -7.65
C THR A 8 -10.25 -7.99 -6.87
N PHE A 9 -10.12 -8.40 -5.62
CA PHE A 9 -8.90 -8.17 -4.84
C PHE A 9 -8.62 -9.40 -4.00
N GLU A 10 -7.36 -9.56 -3.63
CA GLU A 10 -6.90 -10.57 -2.68
C GLU A 10 -6.19 -9.89 -1.52
N ARG A 11 -6.05 -10.62 -0.41
CA ARG A 11 -5.24 -10.21 0.74
C ARG A 11 -4.16 -11.23 1.01
N GLY A 12 -3.08 -10.81 1.65
CA GLY A 12 -2.05 -11.71 2.16
C GLY A 12 -0.71 -11.54 1.48
N ASP A 13 0.10 -12.58 1.60
CA ASP A 13 1.51 -12.51 1.20
C ASP A 13 1.67 -12.72 -0.32
N LEU A 14 2.64 -12.03 -0.91
CA LEU A 14 3.07 -12.22 -2.31
C LEU A 14 4.17 -13.28 -2.36
N SER A 15 3.97 -14.34 -3.14
CA SER A 15 4.83 -15.53 -3.14
C SER A 15 6.29 -15.20 -3.46
N GLU A 16 6.56 -14.35 -4.46
CA GLU A 16 7.93 -13.91 -4.78
C GLU A 16 8.64 -13.22 -3.61
N LEU A 17 7.91 -12.47 -2.78
CA LEU A 17 8.49 -11.83 -1.61
C LEU A 17 8.80 -12.84 -0.50
N ILE A 18 7.95 -13.86 -0.33
CA ILE A 18 8.20 -14.93 0.65
C ILE A 18 9.44 -15.73 0.27
N THR A 19 9.59 -16.07 -1.01
CA THR A 19 10.69 -16.91 -1.49
C THR A 19 12.02 -16.17 -1.48
N ASN A 20 12.04 -14.89 -1.89
CA ASN A 20 13.28 -14.14 -2.06
C ASN A 20 13.64 -13.24 -0.86
N ALA A 21 12.68 -12.94 0.02
CA ALA A 21 12.88 -12.10 1.20
C ALA A 21 12.08 -12.63 2.41
N PRO A 22 12.34 -13.87 2.88
CA PRO A 22 11.57 -14.51 3.94
C PRO A 22 11.59 -13.73 5.26
N ASP A 23 12.68 -13.00 5.54
CA ASP A 23 12.84 -12.17 6.75
C ASP A 23 12.07 -10.83 6.67
N SER A 24 11.60 -10.45 5.47
CA SER A 24 10.79 -9.25 5.22
C SER A 24 9.31 -9.59 4.99
N LYS A 25 8.84 -10.72 5.54
CA LYS A 25 7.48 -11.20 5.35
C LYS A 25 6.46 -10.15 5.76
N ARG A 26 5.67 -9.70 4.79
CA ARG A 26 4.58 -8.74 4.98
C ARG A 26 3.32 -9.24 4.29
N THR A 27 2.26 -9.30 5.07
CA THR A 27 0.90 -9.54 4.60
C THR A 27 0.34 -8.23 4.08
N MET A 28 0.00 -8.22 2.78
CA MET A 28 -0.52 -7.02 2.13
C MET A 28 -2.02 -6.87 2.38
N ASP A 29 -2.46 -5.64 2.65
CA ASP A 29 -3.86 -5.35 2.97
C ASP A 29 -4.78 -5.56 1.76
N PHE A 30 -4.37 -5.09 0.57
CA PHE A 30 -5.10 -5.32 -0.68
C PHE A 30 -4.15 -5.51 -1.86
N ILE A 31 -4.46 -6.50 -2.68
CA ILE A 31 -3.75 -6.81 -3.91
C ILE A 31 -4.78 -6.88 -5.03
N ILE A 32 -4.66 -5.99 -6.01
CA ILE A 32 -5.61 -5.86 -7.10
C ILE A 32 -4.92 -6.19 -8.42
N PRO A 33 -5.50 -7.03 -9.29
CA PRO A 33 -6.72 -7.80 -9.06
C PRO A 33 -6.51 -9.07 -8.22
N ASN A 34 -5.28 -9.60 -8.19
CA ASN A 34 -4.90 -10.84 -7.50
C ASN A 34 -3.37 -10.92 -7.32
N LYS A 35 -2.90 -11.90 -6.54
CA LYS A 35 -1.47 -12.15 -6.26
C LYS A 35 -0.63 -12.60 -7.45
N LYS A 36 -1.25 -13.18 -8.48
CA LYS A 36 -0.53 -13.72 -9.64
C LYS A 36 -0.07 -12.62 -10.58
N ASN A 37 -0.92 -11.62 -10.82
CA ASN A 37 -0.60 -10.46 -11.64
C ASN A 37 -1.07 -9.18 -10.94
N PRO A 38 -0.39 -8.76 -9.85
CA PRO A 38 -0.76 -7.55 -9.14
C PRO A 38 -0.53 -6.33 -10.03
N LEU A 39 -1.53 -5.45 -10.09
CA LEU A 39 -1.45 -4.13 -10.71
C LEU A 39 -1.37 -3.03 -9.65
N LEU A 40 -2.08 -3.19 -8.54
CA LEU A 40 -2.01 -2.30 -7.38
C LEU A 40 -1.82 -3.14 -6.12
N ILE A 41 -0.92 -2.67 -5.26
CA ILE A 41 -0.70 -3.20 -3.92
C ILE A 41 -0.93 -2.04 -2.97
N ILE A 42 -1.86 -2.19 -2.03
CA ILE A 42 -2.33 -1.10 -1.21
C ILE A 42 -2.14 -1.44 0.26
N GLU A 43 -1.54 -0.53 1.00
CA GLU A 43 -1.36 -0.61 2.45
C GLU A 43 -2.13 0.51 3.16
N SER A 44 -2.82 0.16 4.24
CA SER A 44 -3.61 1.11 5.03
C SER A 44 -2.94 1.43 6.37
N SER A 45 -2.99 2.69 6.76
CA SER A 45 -2.53 3.17 8.06
C SER A 45 -3.61 3.99 8.75
N TYR A 46 -3.98 3.55 9.96
CA TYR A 46 -5.03 4.13 10.78
C TYR A 46 -4.57 4.35 12.23
N LEU A 47 -5.32 5.21 12.95
CA LEU A 47 -5.07 5.74 14.30
C LEU A 47 -4.73 4.69 15.36
N VAL A 48 -5.20 3.44 15.22
CA VAL A 48 -4.95 2.34 16.17
C VAL A 48 -3.48 1.87 16.13
N THR A 49 -2.67 2.36 15.19
CA THR A 49 -1.23 2.03 15.13
C THR A 49 -0.49 2.71 16.29
N THR A 50 0.00 1.93 17.25
CA THR A 50 0.78 2.44 18.40
C THR A 50 2.04 3.19 17.95
N SER A 51 2.51 4.15 18.76
CA SER A 51 3.67 4.97 18.41
C SER A 51 4.91 4.15 18.06
N SER A 52 5.22 3.04 18.73
CA SER A 52 6.32 2.14 18.33
C SER A 52 6.04 1.48 16.97
N GLY A 53 4.84 0.95 16.77
CA GLY A 53 4.39 0.33 15.53
C GLY A 53 4.42 1.26 14.31
N GLN A 54 4.24 2.56 14.50
CA GLN A 54 4.35 3.56 13.41
C GLN A 54 5.77 3.69 12.87
N GLY A 55 6.78 3.64 13.75
CA GLY A 55 8.18 3.71 13.35
C GLY A 55 8.61 2.47 12.57
N ASP A 56 8.25 1.28 13.08
CA ASP A 56 8.55 0.01 12.44
C ASP A 56 7.77 -0.14 11.12
N LYS A 57 6.52 0.31 11.07
CA LYS A 57 5.76 0.40 9.82
C LYS A 57 6.50 1.26 8.80
N SER A 58 6.91 2.49 9.14
CA SER A 58 7.62 3.36 8.19
C SER A 58 8.86 2.71 7.55
N LYS A 59 9.65 1.96 8.33
CA LYS A 59 10.83 1.24 7.82
C LYS A 59 10.43 0.03 6.96
N THR A 60 9.38 -0.67 7.37
CA THR A 60 8.88 -1.85 6.66
C THR A 60 8.39 -1.46 5.26
N GLU A 61 7.59 -0.40 5.14
CA GLU A 61 7.03 0.06 3.86
C GLU A 61 8.15 0.46 2.87
N ILE A 62 9.23 1.08 3.33
CA ILE A 62 10.41 1.39 2.50
C ILE A 62 11.09 0.11 2.00
N SER A 63 11.25 -0.89 2.87
CA SER A 63 11.84 -2.18 2.49
C SER A 63 10.97 -2.91 1.45
N ILE A 64 9.65 -2.87 1.66
CA ILE A 64 8.67 -3.46 0.74
C ILE A 64 8.69 -2.76 -0.62
N ASP A 65 8.74 -1.43 -0.68
CA ASP A 65 8.85 -0.69 -1.94
C ASP A 65 10.05 -1.18 -2.79
N ALA A 66 11.22 -1.32 -2.17
CA ALA A 66 12.41 -1.82 -2.86
C ALA A 66 12.20 -3.24 -3.43
N LEU A 67 11.58 -4.12 -2.66
CA LEU A 67 11.28 -5.49 -3.08
C LEU A 67 10.20 -5.54 -4.17
N LEU A 68 9.17 -4.71 -4.08
CA LEU A 68 8.12 -4.62 -5.09
C LEU A 68 8.66 -4.12 -6.42
N LYS A 69 9.54 -3.11 -6.41
CA LYS A 69 10.23 -2.65 -7.63
C LYS A 69 11.08 -3.74 -8.28
N GLN A 70 11.66 -4.63 -7.48
CA GLN A 70 12.48 -5.73 -7.99
C GLN A 70 11.65 -6.89 -8.55
N HIS A 71 10.61 -7.34 -7.84
CA HIS A 71 9.87 -8.56 -8.16
C HIS A 71 8.56 -8.30 -8.91
N TYR A 72 7.97 -7.12 -8.76
CA TYR A 72 6.70 -6.70 -9.34
C TYR A 72 6.78 -5.28 -9.94
N PRO A 73 7.70 -5.02 -10.90
CA PRO A 73 7.97 -3.67 -11.41
C PRO A 73 6.79 -3.01 -12.15
N LYS A 74 5.74 -3.77 -12.46
CA LYS A 74 4.51 -3.28 -13.11
C LYS A 74 3.41 -2.93 -12.11
N SER A 75 3.56 -3.34 -10.86
CA SER A 75 2.59 -3.07 -9.81
C SER A 75 2.86 -1.71 -9.19
N LYS A 76 1.81 -0.94 -8.93
CA LYS A 76 1.91 0.32 -8.20
C LYS A 76 1.74 0.09 -6.71
N PHE A 77 2.63 0.67 -5.90
CA PHE A 77 2.53 0.61 -4.44
C PHE A 77 1.85 1.86 -3.87
N ILE A 78 0.69 1.68 -3.23
CA ILE A 78 -0.21 2.78 -2.83
C ILE A 78 -0.45 2.78 -1.32
N GLY A 79 -0.38 3.97 -0.72
CA GLY A 79 -0.68 4.16 0.71
C GLY A 79 -2.06 4.78 0.93
N PHE A 80 -2.82 4.25 1.89
CA PHE A 80 -3.99 4.93 2.46
C PHE A 80 -3.69 5.36 3.88
N VAL A 81 -3.78 6.66 4.17
CA VAL A 81 -3.38 7.23 5.47
C VAL A 81 -4.45 8.14 6.02
N ASP A 82 -4.82 7.94 7.29
CA ASP A 82 -5.81 8.78 7.99
C ASP A 82 -5.26 10.16 8.44
N GLY A 83 -3.94 10.29 8.52
CA GLY A 83 -3.21 11.49 8.92
C GLY A 83 -3.22 11.75 10.42
N ILE A 84 -4.37 11.61 11.09
CA ILE A 84 -4.53 11.94 12.51
C ILE A 84 -3.64 11.08 13.42
N GLY A 85 -3.47 9.79 13.09
CA GLY A 85 -2.58 8.90 13.84
C GLY A 85 -1.11 9.35 13.83
N TRP A 86 -0.74 10.18 12.87
CA TRP A 86 0.64 10.58 12.59
C TRP A 86 0.97 12.01 13.01
N TYR A 87 0.01 12.74 13.60
CA TYR A 87 0.16 14.18 13.91
C TYR A 87 1.42 14.51 14.72
N VAL A 88 1.77 13.66 15.68
CA VAL A 88 2.96 13.80 16.54
C VAL A 88 4.22 13.12 15.96
N ARG A 89 4.09 12.37 14.86
CA ARG A 89 5.16 11.60 14.19
C ARG A 89 5.33 11.99 12.72
N LYS A 90 5.33 13.29 12.44
CA LYS A 90 5.42 13.85 11.07
C LYS A 90 6.64 13.35 10.28
N GLY A 91 7.77 13.12 10.94
CA GLY A 91 8.98 12.60 10.30
C GLY A 91 8.84 11.16 9.83
N ASP A 92 8.19 10.31 10.63
CA ASP A 92 7.92 8.91 10.28
C ASP A 92 6.86 8.82 9.19
N LEU A 93 5.83 9.68 9.26
CA LEU A 93 4.85 9.82 8.18
C LEU A 93 5.55 10.19 6.88
N LYS A 94 6.40 11.23 6.89
CA LYS A 94 7.14 11.67 5.69
C LYS A 94 7.98 10.54 5.08
N ARG A 95 8.60 9.71 5.92
CA ARG A 95 9.36 8.53 5.45
C ARG A 95 8.43 7.47 4.86
N MET A 96 7.34 7.14 5.52
CA MET A 96 6.38 6.16 5.04
C MET A 96 5.76 6.58 3.70
N VAL A 97 5.29 7.84 3.59
CA VAL A 97 4.68 8.33 2.34
C VAL A 97 5.66 8.39 1.18
N SER A 98 6.97 8.49 1.45
CA SER A 98 7.99 8.45 0.40
C SER A 98 8.26 7.06 -0.17
N ALA A 99 7.78 6.01 0.49
CA ALA A 99 7.86 4.64 -0.02
C ALA A 99 6.76 4.34 -1.06
N TYR A 100 5.62 5.00 -0.97
CA TYR A 100 4.51 4.81 -1.90
C TYR A 100 4.71 5.62 -3.18
N GLU A 101 4.16 5.12 -4.28
CA GLU A 101 4.06 5.89 -5.53
C GLU A 101 2.98 6.97 -5.44
N ASP A 102 1.91 6.71 -4.70
CA ASP A 102 0.84 7.66 -4.44
C ASP A 102 0.20 7.37 -3.08
N VAL A 103 -0.34 8.43 -2.46
CA VAL A 103 -0.93 8.37 -1.13
C VAL A 103 -2.29 9.03 -1.13
N PHE A 104 -3.29 8.29 -0.64
CA PHE A 104 -4.66 8.74 -0.52
C PHE A 104 -5.04 8.87 0.97
N THR A 105 -6.02 9.71 1.22
CA THR A 105 -6.73 9.73 2.50
C THR A 105 -8.13 9.16 2.34
N PHE A 106 -8.83 9.00 3.46
CA PHE A 106 -10.23 8.58 3.45
C PHE A 106 -11.21 9.73 3.16
N HIS A 107 -10.71 10.92 2.84
CA HIS A 107 -11.54 12.04 2.42
C HIS A 107 -12.19 11.74 1.06
N GLU A 108 -13.44 12.17 0.86
CA GLU A 108 -14.20 11.85 -0.35
C GLU A 108 -13.49 12.25 -1.65
N ASP A 109 -12.82 13.40 -1.67
CA ASP A 109 -12.08 13.86 -2.84
C ASP A 109 -10.92 12.94 -3.20
N GLU A 110 -10.22 12.40 -2.20
CA GLU A 110 -9.15 11.42 -2.40
C GLU A 110 -9.71 10.06 -2.86
N LEU A 111 -10.89 9.67 -2.39
CA LEU A 111 -11.57 8.48 -2.90
C LEU A 111 -11.99 8.64 -4.37
N ARG A 112 -12.44 9.83 -4.77
CA ARG A 112 -12.72 10.14 -6.19
C ARG A 112 -11.43 10.13 -7.01
N ARG A 113 -10.34 10.68 -6.50
CA ARG A 113 -9.01 10.62 -7.15
C ARG A 113 -8.51 9.19 -7.31
N PHE A 114 -8.69 8.36 -6.28
CA PHE A 114 -8.34 6.94 -6.33
C PHE A 114 -9.17 6.18 -7.37
N LYS A 115 -10.44 6.54 -7.53
CA LYS A 115 -11.30 5.99 -8.58
C LYS A 115 -10.76 6.26 -9.99
N GLU A 116 -10.22 7.46 -10.24
CA GLU A 116 -9.56 7.76 -11.52
C GLU A 116 -8.25 6.96 -11.68
N LEU A 117 -7.45 6.80 -10.62
CA LEU A 117 -6.26 5.94 -10.65
C LEU A 117 -6.62 4.48 -11.01
N LEU A 118 -7.69 3.93 -10.43
CA LEU A 118 -8.19 2.59 -10.76
C LEU A 118 -8.58 2.50 -12.24
N LYS A 119 -9.34 3.48 -12.73
CA LYS A 119 -9.78 3.54 -14.13
C LYS A 119 -8.61 3.57 -15.10
N ASP A 120 -7.54 4.29 -14.79
CA ASP A 120 -6.35 4.37 -15.64
C ASP A 120 -5.48 3.12 -15.57
N THR A 121 -5.45 2.44 -14.42
CA THR A 121 -4.59 1.26 -14.21
C THR A 121 -5.23 -0.03 -14.76
N ILE A 122 -6.57 -0.09 -14.85
CA ILE A 122 -7.32 -1.30 -15.23
C ILE A 122 -7.80 -1.25 -16.71
N LYS A 123 -7.27 -0.32 -17.52
CA LYS A 123 -7.58 -0.22 -18.95
C LYS A 123 -7.26 -1.49 -19.74
#